data_AF-A0A1V5K048-F1
#
_entry.id   AF-A0A1V5K048-F1
#
_cell.length_a   1.000
_cell.length_b   1.000
_cell.length_c   1.000
_cell.angle_alpha   90.00
_cell.angle_beta   90.00
_cell.angle_gamma   90.00
#
_symmetry.space_group_name_H-M   'P 1'
#
loop_
_entity.id
_entity.type
_entity.pdbx_description
1 polymer ?
#
loop_
_entity_poly.entity_id
_entity_poly.type
_entity_poly.pdbx_seq_one_letter_code
_entity_poly.pdbx_strand_id
1 'polypeptide(L)'
;MTYAEEASPRERDVVPHPLDLSPPEGPSSQGEGAEDGRALPPSMEELMSLLHCTREEIEGAVATLGLEDAQARQVLGSLAPTHLAIKGRFFSRKRGTAAGAFCLVAEGRSGIVRDRIIWVGGQDLPQSFSVDAGWEAVRSALLAVASTPDRILLRKIDQVIAPLTGPTELNILFSSPEKLDGFASRFREGLADAFHVDFMVEVRAERFQRGRFEEIFPPEKKEGDPPPKDPLTEEDGASLQIYCAPVIDPVQGRPASLLKLGDMVEVDFDRVAGFGRYVGRLCARTGRVPAFPISRIALLPSGDYLVRLDIADDVIGVMKIPPPYRVRLHVPRRAPVFSIGRNDLRLLLEGGVLVAAMAVVALAMVYFLLK
;
A
#
# COMPACT_ATOMS: atom_id res chain seq x y z
N MET A 1 -52.20 -57.75 29.92
CA MET A 1 -52.14 -56.28 29.86
C MET A 1 -52.14 -55.79 31.27
N THR A 2 -50.97 -55.43 31.80
CA THR A 2 -50.80 -55.15 33.22
C THR A 2 -49.78 -54.02 33.31
N TYR A 3 -50.25 -52.83 33.66
CA TYR A 3 -49.43 -51.71 34.06
C TYR A 3 -49.70 -51.47 35.54
N ALA A 4 -48.65 -51.56 36.35
CA ALA A 4 -48.61 -51.10 37.71
C ALA A 4 -47.49 -50.05 37.81
N GLU A 5 -47.90 -48.89 38.28
CA GLU A 5 -47.09 -47.76 38.71
C GLU A 5 -46.56 -48.06 40.11
N GLU A 6 -45.29 -47.74 40.42
CA GLU A 6 -44.88 -47.07 41.67
C GLU A 6 -43.34 -46.94 41.84
N ALA A 7 -42.95 -45.75 42.31
CA ALA A 7 -41.94 -45.44 43.33
C ALA A 7 -40.41 -45.57 43.08
N SER A 8 -39.77 -44.40 43.14
CA SER A 8 -38.41 -44.06 43.66
C SER A 8 -38.04 -44.85 44.95
N PRO A 9 -36.76 -45.15 45.34
CA PRO A 9 -35.70 -44.13 45.48
C PRO A 9 -34.20 -44.56 45.51
N ARG A 10 -33.35 -43.53 45.70
CA ARG A 10 -32.02 -43.44 46.38
C ARG A 10 -30.72 -43.42 45.55
N GLU A 11 -30.13 -42.22 45.60
CA GLU A 11 -28.71 -41.89 45.52
C GLU A 11 -27.82 -42.88 46.30
N ARG A 12 -26.67 -43.20 45.71
CA ARG A 12 -25.48 -43.67 46.43
C ARG A 12 -24.29 -42.79 46.05
N ASP A 13 -23.64 -42.33 47.10
CA ASP A 13 -22.38 -41.61 47.13
C ASP A 13 -21.26 -42.30 46.34
N VAL A 14 -20.52 -41.52 45.56
CA VAL A 14 -19.12 -41.81 45.23
C VAL A 14 -18.30 -40.53 45.41
N VAL A 15 -17.37 -40.62 46.36
CA VAL A 15 -16.40 -39.62 46.81
C VAL A 15 -15.41 -39.25 45.68
N PRO A 16 -14.93 -37.99 45.57
CA PRO A 16 -14.00 -37.59 44.52
C PRO A 16 -12.54 -37.93 44.88
N HIS A 17 -11.80 -38.53 43.94
CA HIS A 17 -10.33 -38.61 44.01
C HIS A 17 -9.68 -37.41 43.29
N PRO A 18 -8.57 -36.87 43.82
CA PRO A 18 -7.95 -35.65 43.32
C PRO A 18 -7.20 -35.86 42.01
N LEU A 19 -7.21 -34.80 41.19
CA LEU A 19 -6.50 -34.66 39.91
C LEU A 19 -4.99 -34.83 40.09
N ASP A 20 -4.43 -35.86 39.44
CA ASP A 20 -3.00 -36.00 39.23
C ASP A 20 -2.60 -35.18 37.99
N LEU A 21 -1.89 -34.08 38.22
CA LEU A 21 -1.31 -33.21 37.20
C LEU A 21 0.13 -33.67 36.92
N SER A 22 0.29 -34.56 35.96
CA SER A 22 1.58 -34.80 35.30
C SER A 22 1.36 -34.99 33.79
N PRO A 23 1.96 -34.14 32.92
CA PRO A 23 1.83 -34.31 31.48
C PRO A 23 2.72 -35.47 30.97
N PRO A 24 2.32 -36.16 29.89
CA PRO A 24 3.12 -37.24 29.29
C PRO A 24 4.38 -36.68 28.61
N GLU A 25 5.51 -37.32 28.89
CA GLU A 25 6.79 -37.10 28.21
C GLU A 25 6.66 -37.47 26.72
N GLY A 26 6.79 -36.46 25.85
CA GLY A 26 7.00 -36.60 24.41
C GLY A 26 8.48 -36.43 24.05
N PRO A 27 8.91 -36.94 22.88
CA PRO A 27 10.32 -37.19 22.58
C PRO A 27 11.15 -35.91 22.41
N SER A 28 12.38 -35.99 22.91
CA SER A 28 13.44 -34.99 22.85
C SER A 28 13.78 -34.62 21.41
N SER A 29 13.33 -33.45 20.95
CA SER A 29 13.91 -32.79 19.77
C SER A 29 14.85 -31.68 20.24
N GLN A 30 16.14 -32.01 20.29
CA GLN A 30 17.18 -31.00 20.12
C GLN A 30 17.00 -30.40 18.72
N GLY A 31 16.74 -29.10 18.66
CA GLY A 31 16.62 -28.32 17.44
C GLY A 31 17.02 -26.89 17.78
N GLU A 32 18.25 -26.55 17.41
CA GLU A 32 18.86 -25.25 17.52
C GLU A 32 18.08 -24.18 16.74
N GLY A 33 18.14 -22.93 17.22
CA GLY A 33 17.92 -21.73 16.39
C GLY A 33 16.46 -21.37 16.13
N ALA A 34 15.81 -20.71 17.10
CA ALA A 34 14.70 -19.80 16.80
C ALA A 34 15.27 -18.57 16.07
N GLU A 35 15.46 -18.68 14.76
CA GLU A 35 15.67 -17.51 13.89
C GLU A 35 14.34 -16.85 13.56
N ASP A 36 14.39 -15.53 13.44
CA ASP A 36 13.32 -14.58 13.22
C ASP A 36 12.19 -15.06 12.30
N GLY A 37 10.95 -14.74 12.68
CA GLY A 37 9.72 -14.91 11.89
C GLY A 37 9.67 -14.05 10.62
N ARG A 38 10.68 -14.16 9.75
CA ARG A 38 10.62 -13.67 8.37
C ARG A 38 9.60 -14.55 7.63
N ALA A 39 8.46 -13.96 7.29
CA ALA A 39 7.52 -14.58 6.38
C ALA A 39 8.29 -15.04 5.12
N LEU A 40 8.10 -16.31 4.72
CA LEU A 40 8.74 -16.85 3.54
C LEU A 40 8.44 -15.95 2.33
N PRO A 41 9.45 -15.71 1.46
CA PRO A 41 9.23 -14.94 0.24
C PRO A 41 8.12 -15.61 -0.59
N PRO A 42 7.23 -14.83 -1.22
CA PRO A 42 6.13 -15.37 -2.01
C PRO A 42 6.66 -16.28 -3.12
N SER A 43 5.90 -17.32 -3.45
CA SER A 43 6.29 -18.24 -4.51
C SER A 43 6.24 -17.55 -5.89
N MET A 44 6.94 -18.11 -6.87
CA MET A 44 6.93 -17.57 -8.24
C MET A 44 5.51 -17.53 -8.82
N GLU A 45 4.72 -18.58 -8.60
CA GLU A 45 3.32 -18.66 -9.06
C GLU A 45 2.43 -17.64 -8.34
N GLU A 46 2.68 -17.39 -7.06
CA GLU A 46 1.98 -16.34 -6.29
C GLU A 46 2.29 -14.94 -6.83
N LEU A 47 3.56 -14.65 -7.13
CA LEU A 47 3.95 -13.37 -7.73
C LEU A 47 3.34 -13.18 -9.12
N MET A 48 3.31 -14.22 -9.95
CA MET A 48 2.64 -14.18 -11.26
C MET A 48 1.16 -13.83 -11.13
N SER A 49 0.46 -14.47 -10.19
CA SER A 49 -0.96 -14.24 -9.95
C SER A 49 -1.26 -12.83 -9.41
N LEU A 50 -0.45 -12.36 -8.45
CA LEU A 50 -0.66 -11.08 -7.77
C LEU A 50 -0.22 -9.87 -8.60
N LEU A 51 0.85 -10.01 -9.37
CA LEU A 51 1.40 -8.94 -10.22
C LEU A 51 0.85 -8.98 -11.65
N HIS A 52 0.12 -10.04 -12.01
CA HIS A 52 -0.35 -10.30 -13.38
C HIS A 52 0.79 -10.34 -14.41
N CYS A 53 1.93 -10.92 -14.02
CA CYS A 53 3.12 -11.08 -14.85
C CYS A 53 3.34 -12.55 -15.22
N THR A 54 4.02 -12.76 -16.35
CA THR A 54 4.53 -14.07 -16.75
C THR A 54 5.77 -14.46 -15.93
N ARG A 55 6.09 -15.76 -15.92
CA ARG A 55 7.30 -16.27 -15.25
C ARG A 55 8.56 -15.58 -15.78
N GLU A 56 8.66 -15.41 -17.09
CA GLU A 56 9.81 -14.81 -17.78
C GLU A 56 10.01 -13.34 -17.38
N GLU A 57 8.92 -12.59 -17.18
CA GLU A 57 8.98 -11.19 -16.71
C GLU A 57 9.47 -11.09 -15.26
N ILE A 58 9.05 -12.03 -14.40
CA ILE A 58 9.50 -12.06 -13.01
C ILE A 58 10.95 -12.52 -12.91
N GLU A 59 11.34 -13.55 -13.66
CA GLU A 59 12.74 -14.01 -13.73
C GLU A 59 13.65 -12.91 -14.31
N GLY A 60 13.19 -12.17 -15.32
CA GLY A 60 13.87 -10.99 -15.84
C GLY A 60 14.00 -9.87 -14.81
N ALA A 61 12.95 -9.61 -14.03
CA ALA A 61 12.98 -8.64 -12.93
C ALA A 61 13.96 -9.06 -11.82
N VAL A 62 13.97 -10.33 -11.43
CA VAL A 62 14.93 -10.91 -10.46
C VAL A 62 16.36 -10.76 -10.96
N ALA A 63 16.62 -11.11 -12.23
CA ALA A 63 17.95 -10.98 -12.85
C ALA A 63 18.44 -9.52 -12.92
N THR A 64 17.52 -8.57 -13.12
CA THR A 64 17.83 -7.13 -13.20
C THR A 64 18.14 -6.53 -11.82
N LEU A 65 17.51 -7.05 -10.76
CA LEU A 65 17.76 -6.59 -9.39
C LEU A 65 19.16 -6.97 -8.90
N GLY A 66 19.79 -8.00 -9.46
CA GLY A 66 21.12 -8.46 -9.04
C GLY A 66 21.18 -8.94 -7.59
N LEU A 67 20.02 -9.18 -6.99
CA LEU A 67 19.85 -9.70 -5.64
C LEU A 67 19.74 -11.23 -5.68
N GLU A 68 19.95 -11.87 -4.53
CA GLU A 68 19.63 -13.29 -4.37
C GLU A 68 18.13 -13.54 -4.62
N ASP A 69 17.78 -14.69 -5.22
CA ASP A 69 16.41 -15.02 -5.64
C ASP A 69 15.37 -14.83 -4.51
N ALA A 70 15.72 -15.18 -3.28
CA ALA A 70 14.86 -14.95 -2.10
C ALA A 70 14.63 -13.47 -1.80
N GLN A 71 15.68 -12.64 -1.87
CA GLN A 71 15.61 -11.19 -1.64
C GLN A 71 14.86 -10.48 -2.76
N ALA A 72 15.11 -10.88 -4.02
CA ALA A 72 14.42 -10.34 -5.18
C ALA A 72 12.91 -10.65 -5.13
N ARG A 73 12.52 -11.88 -4.78
CA ARG A 73 11.11 -12.25 -4.57
C ARG A 73 10.46 -11.52 -3.41
N GLN A 74 11.22 -11.21 -2.36
CA GLN A 74 10.74 -10.40 -1.24
C GLN A 74 10.46 -8.95 -1.68
N VAL A 75 11.36 -8.35 -2.46
CA VAL A 75 11.17 -7.01 -3.04
C VAL A 75 9.99 -6.99 -4.03
N LEU A 76 9.87 -7.98 -4.89
CA LEU A 76 8.71 -8.09 -5.79
C LEU A 76 7.41 -8.36 -5.01
N GLY A 77 7.50 -9.09 -3.90
CA GLY A 77 6.40 -9.33 -2.97
C GLY A 77 5.93 -8.08 -2.24
N SER A 78 6.81 -7.13 -1.93
CA SER A 78 6.40 -5.86 -1.31
C SER A 78 5.62 -4.96 -2.27
N LEU A 79 5.87 -5.09 -3.57
CA LEU A 79 5.14 -4.41 -4.64
C LEU A 79 3.80 -5.09 -4.97
N ALA A 80 3.63 -6.35 -4.59
CA ALA A 80 2.39 -7.08 -4.80
C ALA A 80 1.26 -6.46 -3.96
N PRO A 81 0.01 -6.49 -4.45
CA PRO A 81 -1.13 -6.17 -3.62
C PRO A 81 -1.15 -7.09 -2.40
N THR A 82 -1.45 -6.52 -1.24
CA THR A 82 -1.56 -7.27 0.03
C THR A 82 -2.91 -7.04 0.69
N HIS A 83 -3.67 -6.06 0.23
CA HIS A 83 -4.97 -5.67 0.76
C HIS A 83 -6.02 -5.67 -0.34
N LEU A 84 -7.27 -5.87 0.09
CA LEU A 84 -8.48 -5.81 -0.71
C LEU A 84 -9.41 -4.76 -0.13
N ALA A 85 -9.84 -3.80 -0.95
CA ALA A 85 -10.97 -2.95 -0.65
C ALA A 85 -12.19 -3.40 -1.46
N ILE A 86 -13.32 -3.60 -0.78
CA ILE A 86 -14.63 -3.81 -1.38
C ILE A 86 -15.49 -2.59 -1.08
N LYS A 87 -15.93 -1.91 -2.13
CA LYS A 87 -16.72 -0.70 -2.05
C LYS A 87 -17.99 -0.87 -2.86
N GLY A 88 -19.11 -0.38 -2.34
CA GLY A 88 -20.36 -0.52 -3.05
C GLY A 88 -21.40 0.51 -2.66
N ARG A 89 -22.38 0.71 -3.54
CA ARG A 89 -23.59 1.48 -3.28
C ARG A 89 -24.81 0.63 -3.57
N PHE A 90 -25.88 0.91 -2.85
CA PHE A 90 -27.16 0.26 -3.05
C PHE A 90 -28.31 1.24 -2.80
N PHE A 91 -29.41 1.05 -3.50
CA PHE A 91 -30.64 1.78 -3.25
C PHE A 91 -31.86 0.95 -3.62
N SER A 92 -32.90 1.06 -2.80
CA SER A 92 -34.19 0.41 -3.03
C SER A 92 -34.90 1.10 -4.20
N ARG A 93 -35.53 0.33 -5.10
CA ARG A 93 -36.37 0.90 -6.17
C ARG A 93 -37.58 1.66 -5.65
N LYS A 94 -38.09 1.26 -4.48
CA LYS A 94 -39.14 1.99 -3.76
C LYS A 94 -38.51 3.16 -3.00
N ARG A 95 -38.66 4.38 -3.52
CA ARG A 95 -38.12 5.61 -2.92
C ARG A 95 -38.41 5.70 -1.42
N GLY A 96 -37.41 6.11 -0.65
CA GLY A 96 -37.52 6.32 0.80
C GLY A 96 -37.42 5.06 1.66
N THR A 97 -37.16 3.88 1.09
CA THR A 97 -37.06 2.63 1.87
C THR A 97 -35.66 2.46 2.46
N ALA A 98 -34.63 2.36 1.61
CA ALA A 98 -33.24 2.32 2.05
C ALA A 98 -32.30 2.65 0.89
N ALA A 99 -31.32 3.48 1.14
CA ALA A 99 -30.17 3.72 0.28
C ALA A 99 -28.92 3.78 1.14
N GLY A 100 -27.78 3.39 0.57
CA GLY A 100 -26.56 3.34 1.32
C GLY A 100 -25.35 2.97 0.50
N ALA A 101 -24.21 3.00 1.17
CA ALA A 101 -22.94 2.58 0.61
C ALA A 101 -22.04 2.03 1.70
N PHE A 102 -21.06 1.25 1.29
CA PHE A 102 -20.09 0.65 2.18
C PHE A 102 -18.69 0.69 1.57
N CYS A 103 -17.72 0.72 2.46
CA CYS A 103 -16.31 0.51 2.16
C CYS A 103 -15.75 -0.44 3.22
N LEU A 104 -15.22 -1.57 2.77
CA LEU A 104 -14.59 -2.58 3.63
C LEU A 104 -13.18 -2.83 3.13
N VAL A 105 -12.21 -2.78 4.04
CA VAL A 105 -10.81 -3.05 3.77
C VAL A 105 -10.40 -4.28 4.56
N ALA A 106 -9.78 -5.23 3.87
CA ALA A 106 -9.29 -6.46 4.46
C ALA A 106 -7.88 -6.79 3.96
N GLU A 107 -7.16 -7.57 4.77
CA GLU A 107 -5.94 -8.21 4.34
C GLU A 107 -6.26 -9.31 3.32
N GLY A 108 -5.56 -9.31 2.19
CA GLY A 108 -5.86 -10.19 1.07
C GLY A 108 -5.67 -11.67 1.40
N ARG A 109 -4.55 -12.04 2.04
CA ARG A 109 -4.22 -13.45 2.32
C ARG A 109 -4.98 -14.02 3.51
N SER A 110 -5.15 -13.24 4.57
CA SER A 110 -5.85 -13.69 5.78
C SER A 110 -7.37 -13.49 5.69
N GLY A 111 -7.83 -12.58 4.83
CA GLY A 111 -9.22 -12.13 4.76
C GLY A 111 -9.66 -11.35 6.00
N ILE A 112 -8.75 -11.00 6.90
CA ILE A 112 -9.08 -10.28 8.13
C ILE A 112 -9.49 -8.85 7.78
N VAL A 113 -10.69 -8.45 8.18
CA VAL A 113 -11.21 -7.09 8.01
C VAL A 113 -10.43 -6.15 8.93
N ARG A 114 -9.84 -5.10 8.36
CA ARG A 114 -9.05 -4.08 9.06
C ARG A 114 -9.79 -2.76 9.24
N ASP A 115 -10.61 -2.38 8.26
CA ASP A 115 -11.48 -1.21 8.35
C ASP A 115 -12.83 -1.52 7.69
N ARG A 116 -13.91 -0.98 8.27
CA ARG A 116 -15.27 -1.17 7.78
C ARG A 116 -16.10 0.05 8.09
N ILE A 117 -16.63 0.68 7.06
CA ILE A 117 -17.56 1.80 7.15
C ILE A 117 -18.77 1.49 6.30
N ILE A 118 -19.95 1.58 6.90
CA ILE A 118 -21.24 1.41 6.24
C ILE A 118 -22.08 2.62 6.58
N TRP A 119 -22.62 3.25 5.56
CA TRP A 119 -23.61 4.30 5.69
C TRP A 119 -24.93 3.84 5.08
N VAL A 120 -26.03 4.10 5.79
CA VAL A 120 -27.38 3.84 5.32
C VAL A 120 -28.35 4.88 5.83
N GLY A 121 -29.27 5.30 4.97
CA GLY A 121 -30.41 6.12 5.33
C GLY A 121 -31.59 5.91 4.38
N GLY A 122 -32.69 6.61 4.66
CA GLY A 122 -33.83 6.72 3.73
C GLY A 122 -33.63 7.74 2.62
N GLN A 123 -32.56 8.54 2.69
CA GLN A 123 -32.16 9.52 1.68
C GLN A 123 -31.08 8.94 0.77
N ASP A 124 -31.05 9.39 -0.48
CA ASP A 124 -29.99 9.00 -1.41
C ASP A 124 -28.63 9.60 -0.98
N LEU A 125 -27.55 8.93 -1.41
CA LEU A 125 -26.19 9.45 -1.25
C LEU A 125 -26.02 10.79 -2.00
N PRO A 126 -25.08 11.66 -1.57
CA PRO A 126 -24.77 12.89 -2.30
C PRO A 126 -24.45 12.60 -3.78
N GLN A 127 -24.87 13.47 -4.70
CA GLN A 127 -24.62 13.29 -6.14
C GLN A 127 -23.13 13.21 -6.51
N SER A 128 -22.26 13.77 -5.66
CA SER A 128 -20.81 13.71 -5.82
C SER A 128 -20.20 12.36 -5.41
N PHE A 129 -20.98 11.46 -4.81
CA PHE A 129 -20.50 10.14 -4.39
C PHE A 129 -20.34 9.22 -5.60
N SER A 130 -19.12 8.68 -5.77
CA SER A 130 -18.81 7.71 -6.82
C SER A 130 -18.14 6.47 -6.23
N VAL A 131 -18.67 5.29 -6.57
CA VAL A 131 -18.10 3.99 -6.17
C VAL A 131 -16.82 3.68 -6.95
N ASP A 132 -16.65 4.27 -8.13
CA ASP A 132 -15.48 4.05 -8.98
C ASP A 132 -14.24 4.81 -8.49
N ALA A 133 -14.40 5.80 -7.61
CA ALA A 133 -13.30 6.50 -6.96
C ALA A 133 -12.46 5.56 -6.07
N GLY A 134 -11.18 5.87 -5.84
CA GLY A 134 -10.29 5.08 -4.96
C GLY A 134 -10.90 4.83 -3.57
N TRP A 135 -10.57 3.70 -2.94
CA TRP A 135 -11.19 3.30 -1.67
C TRP A 135 -11.03 4.36 -0.57
N GLU A 136 -9.92 5.11 -0.54
CA GLU A 136 -9.66 6.20 0.40
C GLU A 136 -10.66 7.34 0.23
N ALA A 137 -10.98 7.68 -1.02
CA ALA A 137 -11.94 8.72 -1.38
C ALA A 137 -13.37 8.27 -1.03
N VAL A 138 -13.73 7.02 -1.32
CA VAL A 138 -15.03 6.46 -0.94
C VAL A 138 -15.18 6.45 0.59
N ARG A 139 -14.17 5.95 1.30
CA ARG A 139 -14.12 5.95 2.77
C ARG A 139 -14.30 7.36 3.35
N SER A 140 -13.52 8.32 2.85
CA SER A 140 -13.59 9.72 3.28
C SER A 140 -14.95 10.34 3.00
N ALA A 141 -15.53 10.03 1.84
CA ALA A 141 -16.86 10.50 1.48
C ALA A 141 -17.94 9.95 2.43
N LEU A 142 -17.87 8.67 2.81
CA LEU A 142 -18.81 8.06 3.76
C LEU A 142 -18.69 8.66 5.16
N LEU A 143 -17.47 8.94 5.63
CA LEU A 143 -17.24 9.61 6.92
C LEU A 143 -17.75 11.06 6.92
N ALA A 144 -17.70 11.73 5.77
CA ALA A 144 -18.16 13.10 5.62
C ALA A 144 -19.69 13.24 5.54
N VAL A 145 -20.45 12.15 5.37
CA VAL A 145 -21.91 12.22 5.37
C VAL A 145 -22.39 12.54 6.78
N ALA A 146 -22.77 13.79 7.01
CA ALA A 146 -23.06 14.37 8.34
C ALA A 146 -24.24 13.72 9.09
N SER A 147 -25.07 12.89 8.44
CA SER A 147 -26.20 12.23 9.07
C SER A 147 -25.77 10.92 9.76
N THR A 148 -26.12 10.77 11.04
CA THR A 148 -25.98 9.49 11.73
C THR A 148 -26.73 8.39 10.96
N PRO A 149 -26.11 7.23 10.72
CA PRO A 149 -26.76 6.15 9.99
C PRO A 149 -27.98 5.67 10.77
N ASP A 150 -29.03 5.28 10.04
CA ASP A 150 -30.20 4.67 10.66
C ASP A 150 -29.80 3.33 11.26
N ARG A 151 -29.82 3.24 12.61
CA ARG A 151 -29.33 2.06 13.34
C ARG A 151 -30.14 0.79 13.04
N ILE A 152 -31.42 0.92 12.69
CA ILE A 152 -32.27 -0.24 12.38
C ILE A 152 -31.92 -0.74 10.98
N LEU A 153 -31.83 0.16 10.01
CA LEU A 153 -31.43 -0.21 8.64
C LEU A 153 -29.99 -0.76 8.62
N LEU A 154 -29.09 -0.17 9.41
CA LEU A 154 -27.69 -0.59 9.52
C LEU A 154 -27.60 -2.02 10.03
N ARG A 155 -28.32 -2.37 11.11
CA ARG A 155 -28.36 -3.75 11.63
C ARG A 155 -28.85 -4.75 10.60
N LYS A 156 -29.87 -4.39 9.81
CA LYS A 156 -30.38 -5.25 8.73
C LYS A 156 -29.33 -5.47 7.64
N ILE A 157 -28.66 -4.41 7.19
CA ILE A 157 -27.59 -4.51 6.20
C ILE A 157 -26.42 -5.32 6.75
N ASP A 158 -26.06 -5.12 8.02
CA ASP A 158 -24.99 -5.86 8.67
C ASP A 158 -25.25 -7.37 8.68
N GLN A 159 -26.51 -7.79 8.90
CA GLN A 159 -26.91 -9.20 8.82
C GLN A 159 -26.75 -9.78 7.42
N VAL A 160 -26.92 -8.96 6.38
CA VAL A 160 -26.77 -9.38 4.98
C VAL A 160 -25.30 -9.41 4.55
N ILE A 161 -24.52 -8.39 4.93
CA ILE A 161 -23.14 -8.23 4.45
C ILE A 161 -22.14 -9.09 5.23
N ALA A 162 -22.34 -9.29 6.54
CA ALA A 162 -21.37 -9.99 7.39
C ALA A 162 -21.06 -11.42 6.92
N PRO A 163 -22.03 -12.25 6.47
CA PRO A 163 -21.74 -13.57 5.91
C PRO A 163 -20.92 -13.52 4.62
N LEU A 164 -21.06 -12.45 3.83
CA LEU A 164 -20.36 -12.28 2.54
C LEU A 164 -18.94 -11.74 2.73
N THR A 165 -18.64 -11.15 3.88
CA THR A 165 -17.34 -10.55 4.20
C THR A 165 -16.59 -11.36 5.26
N GLY A 166 -16.80 -12.67 5.29
CA GLY A 166 -16.02 -13.59 6.12
C GLY A 166 -14.59 -13.73 5.60
N PRO A 167 -13.61 -14.11 6.44
CA PRO A 167 -12.20 -14.22 6.02
C PRO A 167 -11.98 -15.11 4.79
N THR A 168 -12.68 -16.24 4.72
CA THR A 168 -12.62 -17.15 3.57
C THR A 168 -13.15 -16.50 2.29
N GLU A 169 -14.28 -15.82 2.35
CA GLU A 169 -14.90 -15.15 1.19
C GLU A 169 -14.00 -14.00 0.68
N LEU A 170 -13.43 -13.22 1.60
CA LEU A 170 -12.54 -12.11 1.27
C LEU A 170 -11.22 -12.59 0.69
N ASN A 171 -10.65 -13.68 1.21
CA ASN A 171 -9.46 -14.30 0.63
C ASN A 171 -9.73 -14.86 -0.78
N ILE A 172 -10.90 -15.47 -0.97
CA ILE A 172 -11.34 -15.94 -2.28
C ILE A 172 -11.48 -14.77 -3.27
N LEU A 173 -12.12 -13.66 -2.88
CA LEU A 173 -12.23 -12.46 -3.73
C LEU A 173 -10.87 -11.82 -4.02
N PHE A 174 -9.97 -11.83 -3.03
CA PHE A 174 -8.61 -11.34 -3.20
C PHE A 174 -7.78 -12.21 -4.15
N SER A 175 -8.08 -13.50 -4.27
CA SER A 175 -7.40 -14.40 -5.22
C SER A 175 -8.07 -14.35 -6.59
N SER A 176 -9.40 -14.37 -6.63
CA SER A 176 -10.24 -14.47 -7.82
C SER A 176 -11.14 -13.25 -7.98
N PRO A 177 -10.75 -12.23 -8.77
CA PRO A 177 -11.55 -11.02 -8.91
C PRO A 177 -12.85 -11.28 -9.69
N GLU A 178 -12.90 -12.32 -10.53
CA GLU A 178 -14.11 -12.74 -11.26
C GLU A 178 -15.29 -13.12 -10.34
N LYS A 179 -15.03 -13.42 -9.06
CA LYS A 179 -16.09 -13.77 -8.11
C LYS A 179 -16.84 -12.55 -7.56
N LEU A 180 -16.44 -11.34 -7.92
CA LEU A 180 -17.08 -10.10 -7.48
C LEU A 180 -18.55 -10.01 -7.92
N ASP A 181 -18.88 -10.46 -9.14
CA ASP A 181 -20.26 -10.46 -9.63
C ASP A 181 -21.15 -11.40 -8.82
N GLY A 182 -20.59 -12.54 -8.39
CA GLY A 182 -21.25 -13.47 -7.47
C GLY A 182 -21.52 -12.83 -6.10
N PHE A 183 -20.53 -12.11 -5.55
CA PHE A 183 -20.71 -11.34 -4.31
C PHE A 183 -21.82 -10.29 -4.47
N ALA A 184 -21.81 -9.52 -5.55
CA ALA A 184 -22.80 -8.48 -5.81
C ALA A 184 -24.22 -9.05 -5.96
N SER A 185 -24.39 -10.21 -6.62
CA SER A 185 -25.70 -10.86 -6.74
C SER A 185 -26.21 -11.35 -5.38
N ARG A 186 -25.38 -12.04 -4.60
CA ARG A 186 -25.76 -12.55 -3.27
C ARG A 186 -26.09 -11.40 -2.31
N PHE A 187 -25.34 -10.30 -2.39
CA PHE A 187 -25.62 -9.10 -1.59
C PHE A 187 -26.97 -8.48 -1.98
N ARG A 188 -27.25 -8.35 -3.29
CA ARG A 188 -28.53 -7.85 -3.80
C ARG A 188 -29.71 -8.75 -3.40
N GLU A 189 -29.56 -10.06 -3.50
CA GLU A 189 -30.57 -11.05 -3.09
C GLU A 189 -30.84 -10.96 -1.58
N GLY A 190 -29.79 -10.93 -0.76
CA GLY A 190 -29.94 -10.80 0.69
C GLY A 190 -30.58 -9.48 1.11
N LEU A 191 -30.32 -8.37 0.40
CA LEU A 191 -31.03 -7.10 0.61
C LEU A 191 -32.50 -7.22 0.21
N ALA A 192 -32.80 -7.85 -0.93
CA ALA A 192 -34.17 -8.04 -1.37
C ALA A 192 -34.99 -8.87 -0.36
N ASP A 193 -34.40 -9.93 0.19
CA ASP A 193 -35.03 -10.76 1.20
C ASP A 193 -35.22 -10.03 2.54
N ALA A 194 -34.23 -9.26 3.01
CA ALA A 194 -34.28 -8.57 4.30
C ALA A 194 -35.25 -7.37 4.36
N PHE A 195 -35.54 -6.78 3.20
CA PHE A 195 -36.39 -5.59 3.07
C PHE A 195 -37.68 -5.82 2.27
N HIS A 196 -37.84 -7.01 1.66
CA HIS A 196 -38.96 -7.37 0.79
C HIS A 196 -39.20 -6.38 -0.37
N VAL A 197 -38.11 -5.82 -0.92
CA VAL A 197 -38.13 -4.90 -2.07
C VAL A 197 -36.88 -5.07 -2.94
N ASP A 198 -37.00 -4.77 -4.22
CA ASP A 198 -35.85 -4.83 -5.13
C ASP A 198 -34.81 -3.74 -4.84
N PHE A 199 -33.53 -4.13 -4.90
CA PHE A 199 -32.39 -3.23 -4.82
C PHE A 199 -31.62 -3.16 -6.14
N MET A 200 -31.15 -1.95 -6.44
CA MET A 200 -30.03 -1.75 -7.33
C MET A 200 -28.75 -1.75 -6.50
N VAL A 201 -27.76 -2.53 -6.94
CA VAL A 201 -26.49 -2.71 -6.25
C VAL A 201 -25.36 -2.56 -7.25
N GLU A 202 -24.35 -1.79 -6.88
CA GLU A 202 -23.11 -1.66 -7.61
C GLU A 202 -21.95 -1.88 -6.65
N VAL A 203 -21.05 -2.82 -6.97
CA VAL A 203 -19.89 -3.19 -6.14
C VAL A 203 -18.64 -3.15 -7.00
N ARG A 204 -17.56 -2.61 -6.43
CA ARG A 204 -16.21 -2.61 -6.99
C ARG A 204 -15.24 -3.22 -5.97
N ALA A 205 -14.24 -3.92 -6.49
CA ALA A 205 -13.12 -4.40 -5.71
C ALA A 205 -11.82 -3.74 -6.20
N GLU A 206 -10.95 -3.38 -5.27
CA GLU A 206 -9.66 -2.77 -5.55
C GLU A 206 -8.59 -3.51 -4.74
N ARG A 207 -7.58 -4.05 -5.42
CA ARG A 207 -6.40 -4.65 -4.79
C ARG A 207 -5.32 -3.59 -4.68
N PHE A 208 -4.71 -3.46 -3.51
CA PHE A 208 -3.73 -2.42 -3.27
C PHE A 208 -2.62 -2.84 -2.31
N GLN A 209 -1.54 -2.06 -2.33
CA GLN A 209 -0.32 -2.31 -1.57
C GLN A 209 -0.47 -1.91 -0.11
N ARG A 210 0.37 -2.49 0.75
CA ARG A 210 0.38 -2.22 2.19
C ARG A 210 0.62 -0.75 2.52
N GLY A 211 1.52 -0.08 1.80
CA GLY A 211 1.84 1.34 2.06
C GLY A 211 0.63 2.26 2.04
N ARG A 212 -0.28 2.09 1.07
CA ARG A 212 -1.53 2.87 0.97
C ARG A 212 -2.46 2.66 2.17
N PHE A 213 -2.42 1.48 2.82
CA PHE A 213 -3.17 1.23 4.05
C PHE A 213 -2.53 1.96 5.24
N GLU A 214 -1.22 1.85 5.38
CA GLU A 214 -0.45 2.40 6.51
C GLU A 214 -0.38 3.93 6.51
N GLU A 215 -0.54 4.59 5.37
CA GLU A 215 -0.72 6.05 5.29
C GLU A 215 -1.95 6.55 6.05
N ILE A 216 -3.03 5.76 6.07
CA ILE A 216 -4.29 6.11 6.74
C ILE A 216 -4.37 5.49 8.13
N PHE A 217 -3.82 4.29 8.29
CA PHE A 217 -3.80 3.53 9.54
C PHE A 217 -2.35 3.19 9.92
N PRO A 218 -1.60 4.16 10.45
CA PRO A 218 -0.25 3.89 10.90
C PRO A 218 -0.30 2.82 12.00
N PRO A 219 0.64 1.86 12.01
CA PRO A 219 0.65 0.79 13.02
C PRO A 219 0.73 1.38 14.43
N GLU A 220 -0.07 0.82 15.34
CA GLU A 220 0.06 1.13 16.76
C GLU A 220 1.45 0.74 17.23
N LYS A 221 2.20 1.72 17.76
CA LYS A 221 3.47 1.45 18.44
C LYS A 221 3.14 0.55 19.63
N LYS A 222 3.71 -0.65 19.68
CA LYS A 222 3.47 -1.54 20.83
C LYS A 222 4.03 -0.86 22.07
N GLU A 223 3.31 -0.87 23.18
CA GLU A 223 3.82 -0.33 24.43
C GLU A 223 4.95 -1.26 24.92
N GLY A 224 6.21 -0.82 24.74
CA GLY A 224 7.40 -1.67 24.81
C GLY A 224 8.27 -1.63 23.54
N ASP A 225 7.74 -1.10 22.43
CA ASP A 225 8.58 -0.47 21.43
C ASP A 225 9.34 0.65 22.13
N PRO A 226 10.68 0.73 21.97
CA PRO A 226 11.42 1.81 22.58
C PRO A 226 10.80 3.15 22.17
N PRO A 227 10.84 4.18 23.06
CA PRO A 227 10.34 5.52 22.75
C PRO A 227 10.88 5.92 21.37
N PRO A 228 10.14 6.70 20.54
CA PRO A 228 10.55 7.02 19.17
C PRO A 228 12.03 7.36 19.16
N LYS A 229 12.85 6.39 18.74
CA LYS A 229 14.29 6.45 18.90
C LYS A 229 14.77 7.49 17.91
N ASP A 230 15.69 8.32 18.39
CA ASP A 230 16.22 9.49 17.70
C ASP A 230 16.44 9.23 16.21
N PRO A 231 16.06 10.17 15.33
CA PRO A 231 16.05 9.98 13.88
C PRO A 231 17.46 10.09 13.26
N LEU A 232 18.47 9.52 13.92
CA LEU A 232 19.89 9.71 13.63
C LEU A 232 20.72 8.43 13.47
N THR A 233 20.10 7.25 13.38
CA THR A 233 20.85 6.03 13.04
C THR A 233 20.04 5.10 12.16
N GLU A 234 20.58 4.93 10.95
CA GLU A 234 20.16 4.07 9.84
C GLU A 234 19.97 2.61 10.32
N GLU A 235 19.03 1.83 9.81
CA GLU A 235 19.01 1.30 8.44
C GLU A 235 17.64 1.48 7.76
N ASP A 236 17.59 2.34 6.74
CA ASP A 236 16.49 2.41 5.79
C ASP A 236 16.46 1.12 4.97
N GLY A 237 15.33 0.43 4.96
CA GLY A 237 15.05 -0.55 3.91
C GLY A 237 15.08 0.14 2.55
N ALA A 238 15.98 -0.32 1.67
CA ALA A 238 15.96 -0.20 0.20
C ALA A 238 15.62 1.17 -0.44
N SER A 239 15.85 2.32 0.20
CA SER A 239 15.76 3.63 -0.47
C SER A 239 17.09 3.98 -1.15
N LEU A 240 17.04 4.34 -2.43
CA LEU A 240 18.20 4.69 -3.24
C LEU A 240 18.65 6.12 -2.89
N GLN A 241 19.75 6.23 -2.15
CA GLN A 241 20.34 7.53 -1.81
C GLN A 241 21.27 8.05 -2.91
N ILE A 242 21.04 9.31 -3.33
CA ILE A 242 21.88 10.02 -4.30
C ILE A 242 22.57 11.19 -3.62
N TYR A 243 23.90 11.19 -3.61
CA TYR A 243 24.65 12.38 -3.20
C TYR A 243 24.50 13.49 -4.22
N CYS A 244 23.93 14.61 -3.81
CA CYS A 244 23.58 15.75 -4.65
C CYS A 244 24.53 16.92 -4.37
N ALA A 245 24.99 17.62 -5.41
CA ALA A 245 25.76 18.86 -5.23
C ALA A 245 24.82 20.08 -5.34
N PRO A 246 24.71 20.95 -4.32
CA PRO A 246 23.86 22.14 -4.40
C PRO A 246 24.44 23.17 -5.38
N VAL A 247 23.57 23.88 -6.10
CA VAL A 247 23.98 25.07 -6.87
C VAL A 247 24.22 26.22 -5.89
N ILE A 248 25.46 26.68 -5.79
CA ILE A 248 25.84 27.77 -4.88
C ILE A 248 25.58 29.12 -5.55
N ASP A 249 24.86 30.00 -4.83
CA ASP A 249 24.61 31.38 -5.25
C ASP A 249 24.88 32.35 -4.09
N PRO A 250 26.06 33.00 -4.07
CA PRO A 250 26.46 33.86 -2.95
C PRO A 250 25.67 35.17 -2.87
N VAL A 251 24.98 35.58 -3.94
CA VAL A 251 24.28 36.87 -4.02
C VAL A 251 22.79 36.71 -3.74
N GLN A 252 22.14 35.75 -4.42
CA GLN A 252 20.69 35.54 -4.34
C GLN A 252 20.29 34.24 -3.60
N GLY A 253 21.26 33.38 -3.27
CA GLY A 253 20.99 32.14 -2.56
C GLY A 253 20.59 32.35 -1.10
N ARG A 254 19.99 31.31 -0.53
CA ARG A 254 19.60 31.25 0.88
C ARG A 254 20.67 30.51 1.69
N PRO A 255 21.14 31.03 2.84
CA PRO A 255 22.10 30.31 3.68
C PRO A 255 21.47 29.03 4.23
N ALA A 256 22.31 28.01 4.46
CA ALA A 256 21.86 26.69 4.93
C ALA A 256 21.04 26.76 6.24
N SER A 257 21.36 27.70 7.12
CA SER A 257 20.66 27.95 8.38
C SER A 257 19.23 28.47 8.25
N LEU A 258 18.86 29.03 7.08
CA LEU A 258 17.54 29.59 6.81
C LEU A 258 16.71 28.74 5.86
N LEU A 259 17.22 27.58 5.42
CA LEU A 259 16.46 26.63 4.62
C LEU A 259 15.27 26.10 5.41
N LYS A 260 14.15 25.89 4.71
CA LYS A 260 12.91 25.36 5.30
C LYS A 260 12.47 24.11 4.55
N LEU A 261 11.72 23.26 5.24
CA LEU A 261 11.04 22.13 4.61
C LEU A 261 10.14 22.63 3.47
N GLY A 262 10.19 21.95 2.33
CA GLY A 262 9.47 22.33 1.10
C GLY A 262 10.15 23.40 0.23
N ASP A 263 11.27 24.00 0.64
CA ASP A 263 12.05 24.86 -0.27
C ASP A 263 12.55 24.03 -1.47
N MET A 264 12.41 24.55 -2.69
CA MET A 264 12.91 23.91 -3.91
C MET A 264 14.39 24.26 -4.12
N VAL A 265 15.29 23.30 -3.93
CA VAL A 265 16.74 23.51 -4.04
C VAL A 265 17.23 23.09 -5.41
N GLU A 266 17.97 23.96 -6.10
CA GLU A 266 18.63 23.61 -7.36
C GLU A 266 19.88 22.76 -7.11
N VAL A 267 20.01 21.67 -7.88
CA VAL A 267 21.06 20.67 -7.74
C VAL A 267 21.89 20.60 -9.02
N ASP A 268 23.21 20.66 -8.89
CA ASP A 268 24.15 20.40 -9.98
C ASP A 268 24.48 18.90 -10.03
N PHE A 269 23.88 18.20 -10.99
CA PHE A 269 24.15 16.78 -11.23
C PHE A 269 25.37 16.51 -12.12
N ASP A 270 25.98 17.53 -12.73
CA ASP A 270 27.18 17.35 -13.56
C ASP A 270 28.40 17.00 -12.68
N ARG A 271 28.34 17.36 -11.40
CA ARG A 271 29.35 17.05 -10.39
C ARG A 271 29.12 15.71 -9.66
N VAL A 272 28.06 14.97 -10.03
CA VAL A 272 27.65 13.73 -9.37
C VAL A 272 27.95 12.54 -10.28
N ALA A 273 28.49 11.44 -9.73
CA ALA A 273 28.74 10.20 -10.47
C ALA A 273 27.54 9.25 -10.44
N GLY A 274 27.50 8.26 -11.34
CA GLY A 274 26.48 7.19 -11.33
C GLY A 274 25.05 7.67 -11.64
N PHE A 275 24.08 7.24 -10.84
CA PHE A 275 22.65 7.51 -11.05
C PHE A 275 22.31 9.01 -11.00
N GLY A 276 22.98 9.80 -10.17
CA GLY A 276 22.80 11.26 -10.16
C GLY A 276 23.12 11.92 -11.52
N ARG A 277 24.15 11.44 -12.24
CA ARG A 277 24.48 11.92 -13.59
C ARG A 277 23.42 11.56 -14.63
N TYR A 278 22.71 10.46 -14.42
CA TYR A 278 21.58 10.08 -15.26
C TYR A 278 20.40 11.05 -15.05
N VAL A 279 20.04 11.34 -13.80
CA VAL A 279 19.01 12.33 -13.46
C VAL A 279 19.35 13.71 -14.03
N GLY A 280 20.61 14.15 -13.90
CA GLY A 280 21.10 15.39 -14.51
C GLY A 280 20.91 15.47 -16.03
N ARG A 281 21.31 14.42 -16.75
CA ARG A 281 21.12 14.33 -18.21
C ARG A 281 19.64 14.33 -18.61
N LEU A 282 18.77 13.75 -17.80
CA LEU A 282 17.33 13.74 -18.04
C LEU A 282 16.73 15.15 -17.91
N CYS A 283 17.09 15.87 -16.85
CA CYS A 283 16.67 17.27 -16.65
C CYS A 283 17.18 18.17 -17.79
N ALA A 284 18.44 18.02 -18.19
CA ALA A 284 19.02 18.79 -19.30
C ALA A 284 18.32 18.52 -20.64
N ARG A 285 18.00 17.26 -20.96
CA ARG A 285 17.27 16.89 -22.19
C ARG A 285 15.85 17.43 -22.25
N THR A 286 15.20 17.58 -21.11
CA THR A 286 13.84 18.12 -21.00
C THR A 286 13.82 19.66 -20.90
N GLY A 287 15.00 20.31 -20.93
CA GLY A 287 15.13 21.76 -20.78
C GLY A 287 14.74 22.28 -19.40
N ARG A 288 14.70 21.41 -18.39
CA ARG A 288 14.24 21.72 -17.03
C ARG A 288 15.42 21.90 -16.08
N VAL A 289 15.25 22.78 -15.11
CA VAL A 289 16.22 22.96 -14.04
C VAL A 289 16.01 21.85 -12.98
N PRO A 290 17.04 21.07 -12.62
CA PRO A 290 16.96 20.06 -11.56
C PRO A 290 16.79 20.74 -10.19
N ALA A 291 15.55 20.87 -9.73
CA ALA A 291 15.22 21.44 -8.44
C ALA A 291 14.23 20.54 -7.68
N PHE A 292 14.50 20.27 -6.40
CA PHE A 292 13.72 19.33 -5.59
C PHE A 292 13.40 19.90 -4.21
N PRO A 293 12.25 19.52 -3.62
CA PRO A 293 11.84 20.00 -2.31
C PRO A 293 12.70 19.40 -1.19
N ILE A 294 13.01 20.22 -0.19
CA ILE A 294 13.65 19.76 1.03
C ILE A 294 12.66 18.96 1.89
N SER A 295 12.99 17.70 2.17
CA SER A 295 12.25 16.85 3.09
C SER A 295 12.84 16.82 4.49
N ARG A 296 14.14 17.09 4.62
CA ARG A 296 14.78 17.16 5.94
C ARG A 296 16.01 18.05 5.98
N ILE A 297 16.25 18.66 7.13
CA ILE A 297 17.46 19.43 7.43
C ILE A 297 17.97 18.98 8.80
N ALA A 298 19.26 18.64 8.89
CA ALA A 298 19.93 18.27 10.12
C ALA A 298 21.26 19.02 10.23
N LEU A 299 21.58 19.54 11.42
CA LEU A 299 22.90 20.08 11.72
C LEU A 299 23.79 18.92 12.18
N LEU A 300 24.89 18.69 11.45
CA LEU A 300 25.87 17.66 11.79
C LEU A 300 26.78 18.14 12.93
N PRO A 301 27.38 17.23 13.71
CA PRO A 301 28.37 17.57 14.73
C PRO A 301 29.58 18.34 14.19
N SER A 302 29.87 18.23 12.89
CA SER A 302 30.91 19.02 12.21
C SER A 302 30.56 20.50 12.02
N GLY A 303 29.31 20.89 12.33
CA GLY A 303 28.78 22.22 12.06
C GLY A 303 28.16 22.37 10.67
N ASP A 304 28.24 21.35 9.80
CA ASP A 304 27.65 21.38 8.46
C ASP A 304 26.17 21.00 8.48
N TYR A 305 25.39 21.49 7.52
CA TYR A 305 23.99 21.11 7.36
C TYR A 305 23.86 19.92 6.39
N LEU A 306 23.30 18.81 6.86
CA LEU A 306 22.84 17.70 6.02
C LEU A 306 21.41 17.98 5.59
N VAL A 307 21.19 18.10 4.28
CA VAL A 307 19.87 18.35 3.69
C VAL A 307 19.47 17.13 2.87
N ARG A 308 18.28 16.59 3.15
CA ARG A 308 17.64 15.56 2.34
C ARG A 308 16.58 16.19 1.44
N LEU A 309 16.58 15.76 0.19
CA LEU A 309 15.67 16.18 -0.87
C LEU A 309 14.83 14.98 -1.31
N ASP A 310 13.56 15.23 -1.62
CA ASP A 310 12.72 14.21 -2.24
C ASP A 310 12.83 14.34 -3.76
N ILE A 311 13.54 13.39 -4.38
CA ILE A 311 13.73 13.36 -5.83
C ILE A 311 12.59 12.57 -6.48
N ALA A 312 12.28 11.39 -5.95
CA ALA A 312 11.17 10.53 -6.35
C ALA A 312 10.84 9.53 -5.22
N ASP A 313 9.76 8.76 -5.39
CA ASP A 313 9.43 7.64 -4.51
C ASP A 313 10.65 6.72 -4.37
N ASP A 314 11.07 6.44 -3.13
CA ASP A 314 12.26 5.66 -2.78
C ASP A 314 13.61 6.21 -3.28
N VAL A 315 13.67 7.44 -3.80
CA VAL A 315 14.91 8.10 -4.24
C VAL A 315 15.13 9.39 -3.45
N ILE A 316 16.12 9.34 -2.57
CA ILE A 316 16.44 10.44 -1.66
C ILE A 316 17.71 11.12 -2.12
N GLY A 317 17.63 12.42 -2.40
CA GLY A 317 18.80 13.26 -2.59
C GLY A 317 19.41 13.62 -1.25
N VAL A 318 20.71 13.46 -1.07
CA VAL A 318 21.42 13.85 0.16
C VAL A 318 22.52 14.84 -0.21
N MET A 319 22.54 15.99 0.45
CA MET A 319 23.61 16.97 0.27
C MET A 319 24.13 17.49 1.60
N LYS A 320 25.41 17.82 1.61
CA LYS A 320 26.09 18.41 2.75
C LYS A 320 26.46 19.85 2.41
N ILE A 321 25.97 20.80 3.20
CA ILE A 321 26.14 22.24 2.97
C ILE A 321 26.86 22.84 4.17
N PRO A 322 28.10 23.30 4.00
CA PRO A 322 28.78 24.03 5.08
C PRO A 322 28.09 25.38 5.36
N PRO A 323 28.12 25.89 6.62
CA PRO A 323 27.41 27.11 7.03
C PRO A 323 27.61 28.37 6.17
N PRO A 324 28.82 28.67 5.64
CA PRO A 324 29.01 29.90 4.86
C PRO A 324 28.37 29.84 3.47
N TYR A 325 27.97 28.65 3.00
CA TYR A 325 27.42 28.51 1.66
C TYR A 325 25.94 28.90 1.59
N ARG A 326 25.61 29.58 0.49
CA ARG A 326 24.25 30.00 0.15
C ARG A 326 23.80 29.21 -1.06
N VAL A 327 22.67 28.53 -0.93
CA VAL A 327 22.14 27.63 -1.95
C VAL A 327 21.07 28.34 -2.77
N ARG A 328 21.11 28.16 -4.08
CA ARG A 328 20.11 28.70 -4.99
C ARG A 328 18.79 27.96 -4.81
N LEU A 329 17.74 28.73 -4.55
CA LEU A 329 16.38 28.22 -4.53
C LEU A 329 15.69 28.48 -5.86
N HIS A 330 14.98 27.49 -6.36
CA HIS A 330 14.16 27.63 -7.55
C HIS A 330 12.84 28.32 -7.18
N VAL A 331 12.61 29.52 -7.70
CA VAL A 331 11.33 30.25 -7.53
C VAL A 331 10.51 30.06 -8.80
N PRO A 332 9.42 29.26 -8.78
CA PRO A 332 8.63 29.02 -9.98
C PRO A 332 7.93 30.31 -10.43
N ARG A 333 8.38 30.91 -11.55
CA ARG A 333 7.64 31.98 -12.23
C ARG A 333 6.45 31.36 -12.94
N ARG A 334 5.30 31.32 -12.25
CA ARG A 334 4.00 30.72 -12.67
C ARG A 334 4.07 29.19 -12.84
N ALA A 335 3.27 28.50 -12.02
CA ALA A 335 3.12 27.05 -11.87
C ALA A 335 2.72 26.32 -13.20
N PRO A 336 2.97 24.99 -13.32
CA PRO A 336 3.15 24.03 -12.24
C PRO A 336 4.60 23.60 -11.99
N VAL A 337 4.92 23.52 -10.70
CA VAL A 337 6.03 22.75 -10.14
C VAL A 337 5.75 21.28 -10.42
N PHE A 338 6.74 20.61 -10.99
CA PHE A 338 6.66 19.18 -11.26
C PHE A 338 6.81 18.41 -9.94
N SER A 339 5.80 17.63 -9.56
CA SER A 339 6.03 16.34 -8.94
C SER A 339 6.36 15.37 -10.09
N ILE A 340 7.45 14.60 -9.96
CA ILE A 340 7.73 13.54 -10.93
C ILE A 340 6.69 12.44 -10.71
N GLY A 341 5.59 12.50 -11.47
CA GLY A 341 4.66 11.39 -11.56
C GLY A 341 5.32 10.20 -12.26
N ARG A 342 5.13 9.01 -11.68
CA ARG A 342 5.66 7.68 -12.07
C ARG A 342 5.60 7.34 -13.58
N ASN A 343 4.75 8.02 -14.35
CA ASN A 343 4.58 7.78 -15.79
C ASN A 343 5.60 8.50 -16.68
N ASP A 344 6.10 9.68 -16.29
CA ASP A 344 6.97 10.48 -17.16
C ASP A 344 8.42 9.97 -17.17
N LEU A 345 8.89 9.38 -16.06
CA LEU A 345 10.21 8.75 -16.01
C LEU A 345 10.23 7.42 -16.78
N ARG A 346 9.13 6.67 -16.71
CA ARG A 346 8.96 5.37 -17.39
C ARG A 346 8.89 5.56 -18.91
N LEU A 347 8.18 6.57 -19.39
CA LEU A 347 8.15 6.92 -20.82
C LEU A 347 9.53 7.35 -21.37
N LEU A 348 10.33 8.04 -20.55
CA LEU A 348 11.68 8.48 -20.92
C LEU A 348 12.71 7.33 -20.88
N LEU A 349 12.56 6.38 -19.95
CA LEU A 349 13.37 5.16 -19.85
C LEU A 349 13.03 4.18 -20.99
N GLU A 350 11.74 3.92 -21.23
CA GLU A 350 11.26 3.05 -22.31
C GLU A 350 11.58 3.65 -23.69
N GLY A 351 11.42 4.97 -23.87
CA GLY A 351 11.79 5.67 -25.10
C GLY A 351 13.30 5.64 -25.40
N GLY A 352 14.15 5.74 -24.37
CA GLY A 352 15.60 5.68 -24.52
C GLY A 352 16.12 4.31 -24.97
N VAL A 353 15.53 3.22 -24.45
CA VAL A 353 15.88 1.85 -24.81
C VAL A 353 15.44 1.52 -26.24
N LEU A 354 14.27 2.00 -26.66
CA LEU A 354 13.74 1.76 -27.99
C LEU A 354 14.55 2.48 -29.09
N VAL A 355 15.00 3.71 -28.82
CA VAL A 355 15.90 4.45 -29.73
C VAL A 355 17.28 3.78 -29.83
N ALA A 356 17.83 3.27 -28.73
CA ALA A 356 19.11 2.55 -28.74
C ALA A 356 19.01 1.21 -29.50
N ALA A 357 17.93 0.46 -29.31
CA ALA A 357 17.68 -0.79 -30.04
C ALA A 357 17.54 -0.55 -31.56
N MET A 358 16.79 0.48 -31.96
CA MET A 358 16.65 0.85 -33.37
C MET A 358 17.96 1.29 -34.01
N ALA A 359 18.84 1.98 -33.26
CA ALA A 359 20.17 2.35 -33.75
C ALA A 359 21.08 1.13 -33.96
N VAL A 360 21.03 0.13 -33.07
CA VAL A 360 21.80 -1.12 -33.22
C VAL A 360 21.31 -1.93 -34.43
N VAL A 361 19.99 -2.01 -34.64
CA VAL A 361 19.40 -2.70 -35.81
C VAL A 361 19.76 -1.99 -37.12
N ALA A 362 19.71 -0.66 -37.15
CA ALA A 362 20.10 0.12 -38.33
C ALA A 362 21.59 -0.06 -38.66
N LEU A 363 22.46 -0.08 -37.64
CA LEU A 363 23.90 -0.26 -37.82
C LEU A 363 24.25 -1.69 -38.26
N ALA A 364 23.51 -2.69 -37.79
CA ALA A 364 23.62 -4.07 -38.25
C ALA A 364 23.16 -4.23 -39.71
N MET A 365 22.07 -3.57 -40.13
CA MET A 365 21.63 -3.58 -41.53
C MET A 365 22.65 -2.91 -42.47
N VAL A 366 23.22 -1.77 -42.06
CA VAL A 366 24.25 -1.09 -42.86
C VAL A 366 25.50 -1.95 -42.99
N TYR A 367 25.92 -2.62 -41.91
CA TYR A 367 27.04 -3.58 -41.96
C TYR A 367 26.76 -4.76 -42.90
N PHE A 368 25.52 -5.26 -42.95
CA PHE A 368 25.14 -6.38 -43.81
C PHE A 368 24.99 -5.98 -45.29
N LEU A 369 24.69 -4.71 -45.59
CA LEU A 369 24.60 -4.19 -46.96
C LEU A 369 25.95 -3.76 -47.56
N LEU A 370 26.96 -3.52 -46.72
CA LEU A 370 28.32 -3.13 -47.12
C LEU A 370 29.28 -4.33 -47.24
N LYS A 371 28.79 -5.54 -47.00
CA LYS A 371 29.53 -6.81 -47.10
C LYS A 371 28.88 -7.67 -48.16
#